data_AF-A0A925V791-F1
#
_entry.id   AF-A0A925V791-F1
#
_cell.length_a   1.000
_cell.length_b   1.000
_cell.length_c   1.000
_cell.angle_alpha   90.00
_cell.angle_beta   90.00
_cell.angle_gamma   90.00
#
_symmetry.space_group_name_H-M   'P 1'
#
loop_
_entity.id
_entity.type
_entity.pdbx_description
1 polymer ?
#
loop_
_entity_poly.entity_id
_entity_poly.type
_entity_poly.pdbx_seq_one_letter_code
_entity_poly.pdbx_strand_id
1 'polypeptide(L)'
;LELARTQGRFVHPQLHDVCQLIAVPISIPAEELAERGPELTADPAWRASAAALLEPIARHVRASVPIDDPQACDLLARDLKFEVLEQGDVKIKLEHARFDLDACASERAADGSCESPSLDPQWTRAVRSGEVPGLRGPFWTRFGLHLALVPEVLPSNMPSDDGFEQRLREAIHPEWQAKALQAWIAALRTDYAAQLVTTEDHAP
;
A
#
# COMPACT_ATOMS: atom_id res chain seq x y z
N LEU A 1 9.43 1.72 27.97
CA LEU A 1 9.56 3.01 27.22
C LEU A 1 11.01 3.40 26.98
N GLU A 2 11.89 3.41 28.00
CA GLU A 2 13.34 3.56 27.75
C GLU A 2 13.90 2.47 26.83
N LEU A 3 13.49 1.19 27.00
CA LEU A 3 13.82 0.11 26.05
C LEU A 3 13.40 0.42 24.61
N ALA A 4 12.24 1.05 24.40
CA ALA A 4 11.75 1.45 23.08
C ALA A 4 12.58 2.57 22.44
N ARG A 5 13.21 3.39 23.28
CA ARG A 5 14.08 4.48 22.84
C ARG A 5 15.51 4.01 22.59
N THR A 6 15.96 2.90 23.19
CA THR A 6 17.34 2.43 23.15
C THR A 6 17.59 1.21 22.27
N GLN A 7 16.60 0.34 22.00
CA GLN A 7 16.80 -0.93 21.26
C GLN A 7 16.49 -0.87 19.75
N GLY A 8 16.16 0.31 19.20
CA GLY A 8 15.76 0.46 17.80
C GLY A 8 14.24 0.38 17.59
N ARG A 9 13.80 0.30 16.33
CA ARG A 9 12.38 0.31 15.95
C ARG A 9 11.72 -1.03 16.29
N PHE A 10 10.67 -1.00 17.10
CA PHE A 10 9.78 -2.14 17.27
C PHE A 10 8.87 -2.30 16.05
N VAL A 11 8.66 -3.55 15.63
CA VAL A 11 7.76 -3.98 14.56
C VAL A 11 6.70 -4.86 15.20
N HIS A 12 5.45 -4.42 15.09
CA HIS A 12 4.29 -5.23 15.42
C HIS A 12 3.07 -4.69 14.64
N PRO A 13 2.30 -5.58 13.98
CA PRO A 13 2.54 -7.01 13.79
C PRO A 13 3.71 -7.30 12.82
N GLN A 14 3.88 -8.54 12.38
CA GLN A 14 4.82 -8.88 11.30
C GLN A 14 4.45 -8.09 10.03
N LEU A 15 5.43 -7.47 9.38
CA LEU A 15 5.21 -6.67 8.17
C LEU A 15 5.94 -7.28 6.99
N HIS A 16 5.31 -7.25 5.82
CA HIS A 16 5.93 -7.61 4.54
C HIS A 16 6.29 -6.31 3.82
N ASP A 17 7.56 -6.10 3.52
CA ASP A 17 7.95 -5.02 2.63
C ASP A 17 7.61 -5.45 1.21
N VAL A 18 6.84 -4.63 0.50
CA VAL A 18 6.36 -4.97 -0.85
C VAL A 18 6.53 -3.76 -1.74
N CYS A 19 7.26 -3.93 -2.83
CA CYS A 19 7.18 -3.02 -3.98
C CYS A 19 6.52 -3.75 -5.14
N GLN A 20 5.50 -3.12 -5.73
CA GLN A 20 4.68 -3.74 -6.76
C GLN A 20 4.41 -2.81 -7.92
N LEU A 21 4.32 -3.42 -9.09
CA LEU A 21 3.76 -2.85 -10.30
C LEU A 21 2.31 -3.28 -10.43
N ILE A 22 1.43 -2.34 -10.70
CA ILE A 22 -0.01 -2.59 -10.81
C ILE A 22 -0.51 -1.96 -12.10
N ALA A 23 -0.98 -2.78 -13.04
CA ALA A 23 -1.75 -2.30 -14.18
C ALA A 23 -3.19 -2.03 -13.70
N VAL A 24 -3.60 -0.76 -13.69
CA VAL A 24 -4.91 -0.28 -13.25
C VAL A 24 -5.67 0.44 -14.37
N PRO A 25 -7.01 0.46 -14.35
CA PRO A 25 -7.81 1.26 -15.27
C PRO A 25 -7.55 2.75 -15.07
N ILE A 26 -7.48 3.53 -16.16
CA ILE A 26 -7.37 5.00 -16.09
C ILE A 26 -8.76 5.64 -15.95
N SER A 27 -9.77 5.02 -16.56
CA SER A 27 -11.15 5.48 -16.65
C SER A 27 -11.90 5.52 -15.31
N ILE A 28 -11.34 4.96 -14.23
CA ILE A 28 -11.96 4.95 -12.90
C ILE A 28 -11.06 5.72 -11.91
N PRO A 29 -11.60 6.71 -11.17
CA PRO A 29 -10.94 7.33 -10.04
C PRO A 29 -10.50 6.30 -8.98
N ALA A 30 -9.46 6.60 -8.20
CA ALA A 30 -8.90 5.63 -7.25
C ALA A 30 -9.91 5.22 -6.16
N GLU A 31 -10.74 6.16 -5.73
CA GLU A 31 -11.81 6.00 -4.74
C GLU A 31 -12.94 5.07 -5.21
N GLU A 32 -13.18 4.99 -6.51
CA GLU A 32 -14.23 4.15 -7.11
C GLU A 32 -13.70 2.76 -7.53
N LEU A 33 -12.39 2.56 -7.48
CA LEU A 33 -11.75 1.33 -7.97
C LEU A 33 -12.19 0.09 -7.19
N ALA A 34 -12.52 0.22 -5.91
CA ALA A 34 -13.00 -0.91 -5.10
C ALA A 34 -14.39 -1.40 -5.53
N GLU A 35 -15.24 -0.50 -6.02
CA GLU A 35 -16.62 -0.81 -6.40
C GLU A 35 -16.72 -1.18 -7.88
N ARG A 36 -16.06 -0.39 -8.75
CA ARG A 36 -16.17 -0.52 -10.22
C ARG A 36 -15.01 -1.29 -10.86
N GLY A 37 -13.89 -1.42 -10.16
CA GLY A 37 -12.73 -2.19 -10.61
C GLY A 37 -13.02 -3.66 -10.93
N PRO A 38 -13.82 -4.41 -10.15
CA PRO A 38 -14.12 -5.81 -10.45
C PRO A 38 -14.72 -6.04 -11.85
N GLU A 39 -15.58 -5.13 -12.32
CA GLU A 39 -16.22 -5.26 -13.64
C GLU A 39 -15.21 -5.00 -14.78
N LEU A 40 -14.45 -3.91 -14.71
CA LEU A 40 -13.44 -3.60 -15.73
C LEU A 40 -12.28 -4.60 -15.73
N THR A 41 -11.80 -5.00 -14.55
CA THR A 41 -10.70 -5.96 -14.45
C THR A 41 -11.11 -7.39 -14.83
N ALA A 42 -12.41 -7.65 -14.98
CA ALA A 42 -12.94 -8.88 -15.55
C ALA A 42 -13.10 -8.84 -17.08
N ASP A 43 -13.12 -7.65 -17.70
CA ASP A 43 -13.22 -7.50 -19.17
C ASP A 43 -12.00 -8.15 -19.87
N PRO A 44 -12.21 -9.15 -20.74
CA PRO A 44 -11.13 -9.79 -21.49
C PRO A 44 -10.29 -8.82 -22.35
N ALA A 45 -10.91 -7.79 -22.93
CA ALA A 45 -10.21 -6.82 -23.77
C ALA A 45 -9.28 -5.93 -22.94
N TRP A 46 -9.77 -5.46 -21.80
CA TRP A 46 -8.96 -4.71 -20.84
C TRP A 46 -7.82 -5.58 -20.28
N ARG A 47 -8.11 -6.83 -19.89
CA ARG A 47 -7.10 -7.79 -19.41
C ARG A 47 -5.99 -8.06 -20.42
N ALA A 48 -6.35 -8.24 -21.70
CA ALA A 48 -5.37 -8.43 -22.77
C ALA A 48 -4.46 -7.21 -22.91
N SER A 49 -5.03 -6.00 -22.82
CA SER A 49 -4.28 -4.74 -22.88
C SER A 49 -3.34 -4.59 -21.68
N ALA A 50 -3.83 -4.89 -20.47
CA ALA A 50 -3.03 -4.81 -19.25
C ALA A 50 -1.89 -5.83 -19.23
N ALA A 51 -2.13 -7.06 -19.70
CA ALA A 51 -1.09 -8.05 -19.86
C ALA A 51 -0.05 -7.62 -20.91
N ALA A 52 -0.49 -7.10 -22.07
CA ALA A 52 0.40 -6.63 -23.12
C ALA A 52 1.32 -5.50 -22.65
N LEU A 53 0.81 -4.60 -21.80
CA LEU A 53 1.59 -3.50 -21.22
C LEU A 53 2.56 -3.99 -20.14
N LEU A 54 2.11 -4.86 -19.21
CA LEU A 54 2.93 -5.27 -18.06
C LEU A 54 3.97 -6.35 -18.42
N GLU A 55 3.68 -7.23 -19.37
CA GLU A 55 4.54 -8.36 -19.73
C GLU A 55 5.99 -7.99 -20.13
N PRO A 56 6.26 -6.99 -21.00
CA PRO A 56 7.65 -6.59 -21.29
C PRO A 56 8.38 -6.06 -20.05
N ILE A 57 7.70 -5.29 -19.22
CA ILE A 57 8.25 -4.76 -17.95
C ILE A 57 8.55 -5.93 -17.00
N ALA A 58 7.61 -6.86 -16.82
CA ALA A 58 7.80 -8.03 -15.97
C ALA A 58 8.97 -8.91 -16.42
N ARG A 59 9.19 -9.05 -17.74
CA ARG A 59 10.34 -9.74 -18.30
C ARG A 59 11.65 -9.00 -17.99
N HIS A 60 11.66 -7.67 -18.16
CA HIS A 60 12.81 -6.85 -17.83
C HIS A 60 13.17 -6.92 -16.35
N VAL A 61 12.19 -6.79 -15.46
CA VAL A 61 12.37 -6.89 -14.00
C VAL A 61 12.97 -8.23 -13.61
N ARG A 62 12.45 -9.34 -14.13
CA ARG A 62 13.00 -10.68 -13.87
C ARG A 62 14.44 -10.86 -14.33
N ALA A 63 14.82 -10.20 -15.42
CA ALA A 63 16.15 -10.32 -15.99
C ALA A 63 17.18 -9.41 -15.33
N SER A 64 16.74 -8.29 -14.75
CA SER A 64 17.63 -7.15 -14.47
C SER A 64 17.63 -6.71 -13.01
N VAL A 65 16.54 -6.94 -12.27
CA VAL A 65 16.45 -6.53 -10.85
C VAL A 65 17.05 -7.62 -9.97
N PRO A 66 18.16 -7.36 -9.26
CA PRO A 66 18.73 -8.30 -8.31
C PRO A 66 17.81 -8.41 -7.10
N ILE A 67 16.96 -9.45 -7.05
CA ILE A 67 15.95 -9.61 -6.00
C ILE A 67 16.55 -9.73 -4.59
N ASP A 68 17.81 -10.16 -4.48
CA ASP A 68 18.53 -10.28 -3.21
C ASP A 68 19.18 -8.96 -2.75
N ASP A 69 19.07 -7.90 -3.54
CA ASP A 69 19.62 -6.58 -3.19
C ASP A 69 18.66 -5.84 -2.23
N PRO A 70 19.12 -5.35 -1.08
CA PRO A 70 18.31 -4.53 -0.17
C PRO A 70 17.71 -3.27 -0.82
N GLN A 71 18.28 -2.81 -1.94
CA GLN A 71 17.81 -1.68 -2.74
C GLN A 71 16.98 -2.11 -3.96
N ALA A 72 16.57 -3.38 -4.09
CA ALA A 72 15.87 -3.87 -5.27
C ALA A 72 14.60 -3.06 -5.62
N CYS A 73 13.88 -2.56 -4.62
CA CYS A 73 12.72 -1.68 -4.84
C CYS A 73 13.10 -0.29 -5.38
N ASP A 74 14.21 0.29 -4.90
CA ASP A 74 14.72 1.56 -5.42
C ASP A 74 15.25 1.41 -6.86
N LEU A 75 15.89 0.27 -7.16
CA LEU A 75 16.36 -0.06 -8.50
C LEU A 75 15.18 -0.24 -9.45
N LEU A 76 14.16 -1.00 -9.06
CA LEU A 76 12.91 -1.14 -9.81
C LEU A 76 12.29 0.23 -10.12
N ALA A 77 12.20 1.12 -9.12
CA ALA A 77 11.66 2.47 -9.29
C ALA A 77 12.46 3.34 -10.28
N ARG A 78 13.79 3.16 -10.32
CA ARG A 78 14.67 3.87 -11.25
C ARG A 78 14.56 3.34 -12.66
N ASP A 79 14.52 2.02 -12.83
CA ASP A 79 14.46 1.37 -14.14
C ASP A 79 13.15 1.71 -14.88
N LEU A 80 12.04 1.78 -14.14
CA LEU A 80 10.72 2.12 -14.70
C LEU A 80 10.60 3.54 -15.25
N LYS A 81 11.51 4.45 -14.93
CA LYS A 81 11.48 5.84 -15.45
C LYS A 81 11.61 5.91 -16.97
N PHE A 82 12.12 4.86 -17.60
CA PHE A 82 12.36 4.78 -19.03
C PHE A 82 11.30 3.97 -19.79
N GLU A 83 10.31 3.43 -19.08
CA GLU A 83 9.30 2.55 -19.65
C GLU A 83 8.02 3.30 -20.04
N VAL A 84 7.26 2.72 -20.98
CA VAL A 84 5.90 3.16 -21.26
C VAL A 84 4.99 2.62 -20.16
N LEU A 85 4.49 3.53 -19.32
CA LEU A 85 3.65 3.17 -18.18
C LEU A 85 2.16 3.37 -18.45
N GLU A 86 1.76 3.90 -19.60
CA GLU A 86 0.35 4.16 -19.92
C GLU A 86 0.08 3.80 -21.38
N GLN A 87 -0.98 3.03 -21.63
CA GLN A 87 -1.43 2.69 -22.96
C GLN A 87 -2.94 2.45 -22.97
N GLY A 88 -3.66 3.22 -23.81
CA GLY A 88 -5.12 3.14 -23.86
C GLY A 88 -5.73 3.47 -22.50
N ASP A 89 -6.53 2.55 -21.98
CA ASP A 89 -7.18 2.68 -20.65
C ASP A 89 -6.40 1.94 -19.53
N VAL A 90 -5.11 1.67 -19.73
CA VAL A 90 -4.28 0.99 -18.73
C VAL A 90 -3.12 1.89 -18.32
N LYS A 91 -2.91 2.00 -17.00
CA LYS A 91 -1.75 2.63 -16.39
C LYS A 91 -1.03 1.68 -15.45
N ILE A 92 0.30 1.65 -15.51
CA ILE A 92 1.16 0.98 -14.55
C ILE A 92 1.47 1.96 -13.41
N LYS A 93 1.08 1.58 -12.20
CA LYS A 93 1.47 2.24 -10.95
C LYS A 93 2.58 1.46 -10.28
N LEU A 94 3.56 2.17 -9.73
CA LEU A 94 4.51 1.62 -8.78
C LEU A 94 4.08 2.01 -7.37
N GLU A 95 3.97 1.02 -6.50
CA GLU A 95 3.70 1.22 -5.07
C GLU A 95 4.78 0.54 -4.25
N HIS A 96 5.25 1.20 -3.19
CA HIS A 96 6.15 0.61 -2.21
C HIS A 96 5.61 0.91 -0.81
N ALA A 97 5.27 -0.14 -0.08
CA ALA A 97 4.75 -0.02 1.27
C ALA A 97 5.02 -1.30 2.09
N ARG A 98 4.86 -1.16 3.40
CA ARG A 98 4.92 -2.28 4.34
C ARG A 98 3.51 -2.66 4.74
N PHE A 99 3.19 -3.94 4.60
CA PHE A 99 1.84 -4.46 4.81
C PHE A 99 1.81 -5.45 5.96
N ASP A 100 0.86 -5.26 6.87
CA ASP A 100 0.35 -6.33 7.71
C ASP A 100 -0.62 -7.16 6.87
N LEU A 101 -0.19 -8.37 6.51
CA LEU A 101 -0.98 -9.28 5.68
C LEU A 101 -2.16 -9.93 6.41
N ASP A 102 -2.21 -9.79 7.74
CA ASP A 102 -3.27 -10.30 8.60
C ASP A 102 -4.17 -9.16 9.12
N ALA A 103 -4.00 -7.94 8.59
CA ALA A 103 -4.77 -6.77 8.96
C ALA A 103 -6.27 -6.99 8.75
N CYS A 104 -7.04 -6.65 9.79
CA CYS A 104 -8.47 -6.83 9.82
C CYS A 104 -9.22 -5.49 9.80
N ALA A 105 -10.20 -5.37 8.89
CA ALA A 105 -11.05 -4.19 8.81
C ALA A 105 -12.19 -4.23 9.84
N SER A 106 -12.70 -5.43 10.14
CA SER A 106 -13.72 -5.65 11.16
C SER A 106 -13.52 -6.98 11.87
N GLU A 107 -13.52 -6.94 13.19
CA GLU A 107 -13.43 -8.12 14.05
C GLU A 107 -14.82 -8.57 14.51
N ARG A 108 -15.01 -9.88 14.66
CA ARG A 108 -16.21 -10.45 15.25
C ARG A 108 -16.22 -10.15 16.74
N ALA A 109 -17.25 -9.46 17.20
CA ALA A 109 -17.39 -9.04 18.61
C ALA A 109 -17.36 -10.19 19.64
N ALA A 110 -17.68 -11.43 19.23
CA ALA A 110 -17.76 -12.57 20.12
C ALA A 110 -16.39 -13.13 20.54
N ASP A 111 -15.41 -13.13 19.64
CA ASP A 111 -14.12 -13.82 19.84
C ASP A 111 -12.90 -13.04 19.31
N GLY A 112 -13.10 -11.84 18.77
CA GLY A 112 -12.04 -11.03 18.17
C GLY A 112 -11.47 -11.63 16.88
N SER A 113 -12.08 -12.68 16.33
CA SER A 113 -11.65 -13.26 15.06
C SER A 113 -11.91 -12.29 13.91
N CYS A 114 -11.04 -12.28 12.91
CA CYS A 114 -11.23 -11.38 11.77
C CYS A 114 -12.47 -11.79 10.96
N GLU A 115 -13.43 -10.87 10.84
CA GLU A 115 -14.63 -11.05 10.04
C GLU A 115 -14.41 -10.59 8.60
N SER A 116 -13.77 -9.43 8.42
CA SER A 116 -13.45 -8.88 7.11
C SER A 116 -11.98 -8.46 7.04
N PRO A 117 -11.15 -9.10 6.18
CA PRO A 117 -9.76 -8.69 6.01
C PRO A 117 -9.68 -7.30 5.36
N SER A 118 -8.70 -6.49 5.76
CA SER A 118 -8.49 -5.17 5.17
C SER A 118 -7.93 -5.21 3.75
N LEU A 119 -7.25 -6.30 3.40
CA LEU A 119 -6.56 -6.48 2.13
C LEU A 119 -7.28 -7.48 1.23
N ASP A 120 -7.08 -7.35 -0.09
CA ASP A 120 -7.64 -8.30 -1.05
C ASP A 120 -7.08 -9.72 -0.82
N PRO A 121 -7.92 -10.74 -0.62
CA PRO A 121 -7.46 -12.08 -0.27
C PRO A 121 -6.58 -12.75 -1.33
N GLN A 122 -6.80 -12.42 -2.61
CA GLN A 122 -6.00 -12.96 -3.70
C GLN A 122 -4.62 -12.29 -3.71
N TRP A 123 -4.58 -10.98 -3.48
CA TRP A 123 -3.32 -10.25 -3.30
C TRP A 123 -2.52 -10.79 -2.10
N THR A 124 -3.15 -10.89 -0.92
CA THR A 124 -2.50 -11.40 0.30
C THR A 124 -1.91 -12.79 0.08
N ARG A 125 -2.64 -13.67 -0.59
CA ARG A 125 -2.17 -15.03 -0.92
C ARG A 125 -0.96 -15.01 -1.84
N ALA A 126 -0.98 -14.17 -2.87
CA ALA A 126 0.12 -14.07 -3.82
C ALA A 126 1.39 -13.52 -3.15
N VAL A 127 1.27 -12.46 -2.36
CA VAL A 127 2.39 -11.86 -1.62
C VAL A 127 2.98 -12.82 -0.60
N ARG A 128 2.14 -13.55 0.15
CA ARG A 128 2.60 -14.51 1.17
C ARG A 128 3.25 -15.77 0.58
N SER A 129 2.91 -16.13 -0.67
CA SER A 129 3.47 -17.34 -1.29
C SER A 129 4.97 -17.22 -1.54
N GLY A 130 5.70 -18.33 -1.67
CA GLY A 130 7.09 -18.36 -2.17
C GLY A 130 8.20 -17.94 -1.19
N GLU A 131 9.43 -17.94 -1.69
CA GLU A 131 10.64 -17.58 -0.93
C GLU A 131 10.84 -16.06 -0.85
N VAL A 132 11.39 -15.59 0.27
CA VAL A 132 11.73 -14.18 0.50
C VAL A 132 13.25 -14.08 0.64
N PRO A 133 13.93 -13.18 -0.10
CA PRO A 133 13.36 -12.25 -1.09
C PRO A 133 12.79 -12.96 -2.33
N GLY A 134 11.78 -12.36 -2.98
CA GLY A 134 11.33 -12.90 -4.26
C GLY A 134 10.22 -12.15 -4.99
N LEU A 135 10.15 -12.40 -6.29
CA LEU A 135 9.14 -11.84 -7.19
C LEU A 135 7.90 -12.73 -7.28
N ARG A 136 6.72 -12.11 -7.42
CA ARG A 136 5.40 -12.75 -7.53
C ARG A 136 4.65 -12.21 -8.73
N GLY A 137 4.03 -13.13 -9.45
CA GLY A 137 3.13 -12.79 -10.56
C GLY A 137 3.73 -12.95 -11.96
N PRO A 138 2.98 -12.49 -12.99
CA PRO A 138 1.83 -11.59 -12.85
C PRO A 138 0.61 -12.32 -12.26
N PHE A 139 -0.21 -11.63 -11.47
CA PHE A 139 -1.46 -12.19 -10.92
C PHE A 139 -2.57 -11.13 -10.90
N TRP A 140 -3.81 -11.58 -11.12
CA TRP A 140 -4.98 -10.70 -11.11
C TRP A 140 -5.48 -10.47 -9.69
N THR A 141 -6.08 -9.31 -9.45
CA THR A 141 -6.96 -9.03 -8.31
C THR A 141 -8.18 -8.28 -8.83
N ARG A 142 -9.10 -7.87 -7.96
CA ARG A 142 -10.18 -6.95 -8.32
C ARG A 142 -9.72 -5.55 -8.72
N PHE A 143 -8.45 -5.20 -8.43
CA PHE A 143 -7.89 -3.88 -8.66
C PHE A 143 -7.03 -3.81 -9.93
N GLY A 144 -6.58 -4.95 -10.46
CA GLY A 144 -5.77 -4.96 -11.67
C GLY A 144 -4.86 -6.17 -11.82
N LEU A 145 -3.83 -6.02 -12.65
CA LEU A 145 -2.75 -6.99 -12.82
C LEU A 145 -1.53 -6.57 -12.00
N HIS A 146 -1.08 -7.43 -11.10
CA HIS A 146 0.02 -7.14 -10.20
C HIS A 146 1.27 -7.93 -10.56
N LEU A 147 2.42 -7.31 -10.39
CA LEU A 147 3.72 -7.96 -10.23
C LEU A 147 4.35 -7.42 -8.95
N ALA A 148 4.54 -8.26 -7.94
CA ALA A 148 5.00 -7.84 -6.61
C ALA A 148 6.38 -8.41 -6.31
N LEU A 149 7.31 -7.58 -5.86
CA LEU A 149 8.59 -7.95 -5.29
C LEU A 149 8.49 -7.83 -3.76
N VAL A 150 8.80 -8.92 -3.08
CA VAL A 150 8.86 -8.99 -1.61
C VAL A 150 10.34 -9.11 -1.23
N PRO A 151 11.06 -8.01 -0.99
CA PRO A 151 12.47 -8.06 -0.62
C PRO A 151 12.70 -8.58 0.80
N GLU A 152 11.77 -8.29 1.73
CA GLU A 152 11.98 -8.58 3.14
C GLU A 152 10.65 -8.83 3.87
N VAL A 153 10.70 -9.71 4.88
CA VAL A 153 9.66 -9.85 5.91
C VAL A 153 10.26 -9.41 7.24
N LEU A 154 9.68 -8.37 7.82
CA LEU A 154 10.06 -7.82 9.11
C LEU A 154 9.30 -8.58 10.20
N PRO A 155 9.97 -9.46 10.98
CA PRO A 155 9.30 -10.22 12.01
C PRO A 155 8.80 -9.31 13.13
N SER A 156 7.68 -9.71 13.75
CA SER A 156 7.25 -9.06 14.99
C SER A 156 8.34 -9.24 16.05
N ASN A 157 8.82 -8.14 16.60
CA ASN A 157 9.86 -8.14 17.64
C ASN A 157 9.41 -7.41 18.91
N MET A 158 8.10 -7.21 19.08
CA MET A 158 7.57 -6.64 20.32
C MET A 158 7.82 -7.58 21.52
N PRO A 159 8.21 -7.01 22.67
CA PRO A 159 8.23 -7.72 23.93
C PRO A 159 6.93 -8.49 24.20
N SER A 160 7.05 -9.73 24.66
CA SER A 160 5.92 -10.61 24.95
C SER A 160 5.30 -10.36 26.33
N ASP A 161 5.65 -9.26 27.00
CA ASP A 161 5.14 -8.97 28.33
C ASP A 161 3.71 -8.43 28.27
N ASP A 162 2.84 -9.00 29.11
CA ASP A 162 1.44 -8.64 29.17
C ASP A 162 1.26 -7.12 29.37
N GLY A 163 0.41 -6.53 28.53
CA GLY A 163 0.10 -5.11 28.54
C GLY A 163 1.19 -4.19 27.99
N PHE A 164 2.30 -4.71 27.42
CA PHE A 164 3.29 -3.87 26.75
C PHE A 164 2.69 -3.05 25.63
N GLU A 165 1.90 -3.70 24.77
CA GLU A 165 1.21 -3.03 23.66
C GLU A 165 0.29 -1.91 24.17
N GLN A 166 -0.48 -2.19 25.21
CA GLN A 166 -1.39 -1.21 25.82
C GLN A 166 -0.60 -0.02 26.37
N ARG A 167 0.49 -0.26 27.12
CA ARG A 167 1.36 0.82 27.63
C ARG A 167 2.04 1.60 26.52
N LEU A 168 2.42 0.94 25.43
CA LEU A 168 3.00 1.59 24.25
C LEU A 168 1.95 2.49 23.57
N ARG A 169 0.73 1.97 23.37
CA ARG A 169 -0.40 2.71 22.82
C ARG A 169 -0.71 3.93 23.67
N GLU A 170 -0.84 3.77 24.98
CA GLU A 170 -1.08 4.87 25.93
C GLU A 170 0.04 5.92 25.93
N ALA A 171 1.29 5.52 25.70
CA ALA A 171 2.41 6.45 25.62
C ALA A 171 2.45 7.25 24.31
N ILE A 172 2.02 6.66 23.19
CA ILE A 172 2.03 7.30 21.87
C ILE A 172 0.76 8.13 21.62
N HIS A 173 -0.38 7.66 22.14
CA HIS A 173 -1.70 8.20 21.83
C HIS A 173 -1.82 9.72 22.09
N PRO A 174 -1.32 10.30 23.21
CA PRO A 174 -1.41 11.74 23.44
C PRO A 174 -0.65 12.57 22.40
N GLU A 175 0.58 12.15 22.03
CA GLU A 175 1.37 12.86 21.01
C GLU A 175 0.71 12.77 19.62
N TRP A 176 0.16 11.61 19.30
CA TRP A 176 -0.57 11.40 18.05
C TRP A 176 -1.84 12.27 17.98
N GLN A 177 -2.65 12.29 19.05
CA GLN A 177 -3.84 13.14 19.14
C GLN A 177 -3.50 14.62 18.99
N ALA A 178 -2.43 15.08 19.64
CA ALA A 178 -1.98 16.47 19.52
C ALA A 178 -1.60 16.83 18.09
N LYS A 179 -0.84 15.96 17.39
CA LYS A 179 -0.46 16.15 15.99
C LYS A 179 -1.67 16.12 15.05
N ALA A 180 -2.58 15.16 15.24
CA ALA A 180 -3.81 15.05 14.45
C ALA A 180 -4.69 16.31 14.60
N LEU A 181 -4.87 16.80 15.83
CA LEU A 181 -5.58 18.05 16.10
C LEU A 181 -4.91 19.25 15.44
N GLN A 182 -3.59 19.36 15.51
CA GLN A 182 -2.84 20.45 14.86
C GLN A 182 -3.00 20.43 13.34
N ALA A 183 -2.90 19.24 12.72
CA ALA A 183 -3.11 19.08 11.29
C ALA A 183 -4.54 19.47 10.88
N TRP A 184 -5.54 19.08 11.67
CA TRP A 184 -6.93 19.45 11.44
C TRP A 184 -7.16 20.97 11.55
N ILE A 185 -6.61 21.62 12.58
CA ILE A 185 -6.68 23.09 12.71
C ILE A 185 -5.99 23.78 11.52
N ALA A 186 -4.85 23.28 11.06
CA ALA A 186 -4.14 23.83 9.91
C ALA A 186 -4.94 23.69 8.60
N ALA A 187 -5.61 22.56 8.39
CA ALA A 187 -6.50 22.34 7.26
C ALA A 187 -7.67 23.36 7.30
N LEU A 188 -8.35 23.48 8.45
CA LEU A 188 -9.43 24.46 8.61
C LEU A 188 -8.96 25.89 8.34
N ARG A 189 -7.77 26.29 8.83
CA ARG A 189 -7.24 27.63 8.57
C ARG A 189 -7.03 27.89 7.08
N THR A 190 -6.55 26.91 6.33
CA THR A 190 -6.39 27.00 4.88
C THR A 190 -7.75 27.14 4.19
N ASP A 191 -8.72 26.33 4.57
CA ASP A 191 -10.07 26.34 3.99
C ASP A 191 -10.80 27.67 4.26
N TYR A 192 -10.73 28.17 5.50
CA TYR A 192 -11.33 29.45 5.87
C TYR A 192 -10.59 30.65 5.27
N ALA A 193 -9.26 30.60 5.11
CA ALA A 193 -8.51 31.64 4.40
C ALA A 193 -8.89 31.69 2.92
N ALA A 194 -9.09 30.52 2.28
CA ALA A 194 -9.54 30.46 0.89
C ALA A 194 -10.96 31.05 0.73
N GLN A 195 -11.87 30.80 1.67
CA GLN A 195 -13.23 31.37 1.65
C GLN A 195 -13.25 32.91 1.79
N LEU A 196 -12.37 33.47 2.62
CA LEU A 196 -12.25 34.92 2.80
C LEU A 196 -11.75 35.61 1.52
N VAL A 197 -10.78 35.02 0.82
CA VAL A 197 -10.30 35.57 -0.47
C VAL A 197 -11.38 35.51 -1.55
N THR A 198 -12.17 34.43 -1.62
CA THR A 198 -13.25 34.31 -2.61
C THR A 198 -14.44 35.23 -2.36
N THR A 199 -14.62 35.72 -1.13
CA THR A 199 -15.73 36.63 -0.77
C THR A 199 -15.39 38.11 -0.98
N GLU A 200 -14.11 38.48 -1.02
CA GLU A 200 -13.67 39.84 -1.36
C GLU A 200 -13.79 40.16 -2.85
N ASP A 201 -13.76 39.16 -3.74
CA ASP A 201 -13.91 39.35 -5.20
C ASP A 201 -15.38 39.55 -5.68
N HIS A 202 -16.35 39.55 -4.76
CA HIS A 202 -17.79 39.71 -5.08
C HIS A 202 -18.46 40.88 -4.33
N ALA A 203 -17.68 41.81 -3.76
CA ALA A 203 -18.22 43.06 -3.25
C ALA A 203 -18.46 44.04 -4.43
N PRO A 204 -19.71 44.51 -4.67
CA PRO A 204 -20.04 45.47 -5.73
C PRO A 204 -19.51 46.89 -5.47
#